data_AF-B4WWB9-F1
#
_entry.id   AF-B4WWB9-F1
#
_cell.length_a   1.000
_cell.length_b   1.000
_cell.length_c   1.000
_cell.angle_alpha   90.00
_cell.angle_beta   90.00
_cell.angle_gamma   90.00
#
_symmetry.space_group_name_H-M   'P 1'
#
loop_
_entity.id
_entity.type
_entity.pdbx_description
1 polymer ?
#
loop_
_entity_poly.entity_id
_entity_poly.type
_entity_poly.pdbx_seq_one_letter_code
_entity_poly.pdbx_strand_id
1 'polypeptide(L)' 'MKVPKNRQTRAADDVWMASEAVARWFGMTTAREGLEMAVRDYASQLAKTDTTFAQIWEKVKEEGVETKN' A
#
# COMPACT_ATOMS: atom_id res chain seq x y z
N MET A 1 -3.36 -30.62 -19.02
CA MET A 1 -2.61 -29.38 -18.73
C MET A 1 -2.22 -29.44 -17.25
N LYS A 2 -0.93 -29.55 -16.93
CA LYS A 2 -0.44 -29.62 -15.54
C LYS A 2 0.05 -28.22 -15.15
N VAL A 3 -0.64 -27.56 -14.21
CA VAL A 3 -0.22 -26.28 -13.63
C VAL A 3 0.85 -26.57 -12.58
N PRO A 4 2.11 -26.11 -12.72
CA PRO A 4 3.12 -26.31 -11.69
C PRO A 4 3.09 -25.19 -10.65
N LYS A 5 3.06 -25.63 -9.40
CA LYS A 5 3.43 -25.01 -8.13
C LYS A 5 4.37 -23.80 -8.23
N ASN A 6 3.80 -22.59 -8.19
CA ASN A 6 4.16 -21.51 -7.25
C ASN A 6 3.10 -20.41 -7.40
N ARG A 7 2.37 -20.13 -6.32
CA ARG A 7 1.30 -19.13 -6.27
C ARG A 7 1.83 -17.68 -6.18
N GLN A 8 3.08 -17.43 -6.57
CA GLN A 8 3.56 -16.07 -6.82
C GLN A 8 3.09 -15.68 -8.23
N THR A 9 2.09 -14.83 -8.27
CA THR A 9 1.69 -14.20 -9.51
C THR A 9 2.78 -13.21 -9.90
N ARG A 10 3.07 -13.05 -11.19
CA ARG A 10 3.98 -12.02 -11.70
C ARG A 10 3.72 -10.63 -11.07
N ALA A 11 2.45 -10.33 -10.78
CA ALA A 11 2.04 -9.13 -10.09
C ALA A 11 2.60 -8.99 -8.66
N ALA A 12 2.69 -10.09 -7.89
CA ALA A 12 3.28 -10.06 -6.55
C ALA A 12 4.79 -9.75 -6.60
N ASP A 13 5.49 -10.31 -7.59
CA ASP A 13 6.92 -10.03 -7.81
C ASP A 13 7.12 -8.57 -8.25
N ASP A 14 6.29 -8.07 -9.16
CA ASP A 14 6.32 -6.67 -9.60
C ASP A 14 6.07 -5.69 -8.44
N VAL A 15 5.11 -5.99 -7.56
CA VAL A 15 4.84 -5.19 -6.36
C VAL A 15 6.04 -5.22 -5.41
N TRP A 16 6.64 -6.39 -5.18
CA TRP A 16 7.82 -6.49 -4.32
C TRP A 16 9.00 -5.67 -4.88
N MET A 17 9.28 -5.79 -6.18
CA MET A 17 10.34 -5.03 -6.85
C MET A 17 10.12 -3.52 -6.75
N ALA A 18 8.89 -3.05 -7.01
CA ALA A 18 8.55 -1.64 -6.89
C ALA A 18 8.73 -1.13 -5.45
N SER A 19 8.31 -1.93 -4.47
CA SER A 19 8.40 -1.58 -3.05
C SER A 19 9.85 -1.51 -2.56
N GLU A 20 10.70 -2.45 -3.00
CA GLU A 20 12.14 -2.46 -2.72
C GLU A 20 12.85 -1.25 -3.36
N ALA A 21 12.47 -0.87 -4.59
CA ALA A 21 13.03 0.31 -5.25
C ALA A 21 12.71 1.61 -4.48
N VAL A 22 11.46 1.77 -4.02
CA VAL A 22 11.06 2.90 -3.17
C VAL A 22 11.84 2.89 -1.85
N ALA A 23 11.93 1.73 -1.19
CA ALA A 23 12.67 1.59 0.05
C ALA A 23 14.14 2.04 -0.11
N ARG A 24 14.82 1.60 -1.15
CA ARG A 24 16.22 2.00 -1.43
C ARG A 24 16.36 3.48 -1.74
N TRP A 25 15.44 4.05 -2.51
CA TRP A 25 15.46 5.46 -2.85
C TRP A 25 15.38 6.36 -1.60
N PHE A 26 14.56 5.99 -0.63
CA PHE A 26 14.38 6.75 0.62
C PHE A 26 15.24 6.26 1.80
N GLY A 27 16.13 5.28 1.59
CA GLY A 27 17.03 4.77 2.64
C GLY A 27 16.32 3.96 3.73
N MET A 28 15.26 3.25 3.39
CA MET A 28 14.50 2.38 4.29
C MET A 28 15.10 0.98 4.39
N THR A 29 14.72 0.24 5.45
CA THR A 29 15.32 -1.06 5.78
C THR A 29 14.62 -2.21 5.06
N THR A 30 13.33 -2.07 4.75
CA THR A 30 12.53 -3.17 4.17
C THR A 30 11.66 -2.73 3.00
N ALA A 31 11.44 -3.63 2.03
CA ALA A 31 10.45 -3.44 0.97
C ALA A 31 9.06 -3.10 1.53
N ARG A 32 8.70 -3.63 2.71
CA ARG A 32 7.42 -3.32 3.36
C ARG A 32 7.29 -1.83 3.70
N GLU A 33 8.32 -1.21 4.26
CA GLU A 33 8.32 0.23 4.55
C GLU A 33 8.17 1.05 3.26
N GLY A 34 8.84 0.63 2.18
CA GLY A 34 8.69 1.23 0.86
C GLY A 34 7.26 1.14 0.33
N LEU A 35 6.61 -0.03 0.48
CA LEU A 35 5.21 -0.23 0.11
C LEU A 35 4.28 0.65 0.93
N GLU A 36 4.45 0.67 2.26
CA GLU A 36 3.62 1.46 3.18
C GLU A 36 3.72 2.96 2.86
N MET A 37 4.92 3.46 2.56
CA MET A 37 5.11 4.84 2.12
C MET A 37 4.42 5.12 0.78
N ALA A 38 4.63 4.26 -0.23
CA ALA A 38 4.05 4.45 -1.56
C ALA A 38 2.52 4.43 -1.52
N VAL A 39 1.92 3.50 -0.78
CA VAL A 39 0.47 3.41 -0.59
C VAL A 39 -0.05 4.65 0.13
N ARG A 40 0.60 5.07 1.22
CA ARG A 40 0.17 6.25 1.99
C ARG A 40 0.24 7.53 1.14
N ASP A 41 1.30 7.71 0.36
CA ASP A 41 1.47 8.87 -0.51
C ASP A 41 0.44 8.89 -1.63
N TYR A 42 0.31 7.79 -2.39
CA TYR A 42 -0.69 7.67 -3.46
C TYR A 42 -2.09 7.97 -2.94
N ALA A 43 -2.45 7.35 -1.83
CA ALA A 43 -3.75 7.51 -1.25
C ALA A 43 -3.93 8.98 -0.76
N SER A 44 -2.92 9.59 -0.12
CA SER A 44 -2.98 11.00 0.31
C SER A 44 -3.16 11.95 -0.88
N GLN A 45 -2.56 11.65 -2.03
CA GLN A 45 -2.75 12.41 -3.27
C GLN A 45 -4.16 12.21 -3.83
N LEU A 46 -4.66 10.97 -3.85
CA LEU A 46 -6.00 10.65 -4.34
C LEU A 46 -7.09 11.36 -3.52
N ALA A 47 -6.92 11.46 -2.20
CA ALA A 47 -7.84 12.20 -1.33
C ALA A 47 -7.86 13.72 -1.60
N LYS A 48 -6.81 14.28 -2.18
CA LYS A 48 -6.80 15.71 -2.59
C LYS A 48 -7.60 15.95 -3.87
N THR A 49 -7.73 14.94 -4.72
CA THR A 49 -8.36 15.06 -6.05
C THR A 49 -9.76 14.47 -6.12
N ASP A 50 -10.09 13.49 -5.28
CA ASP A 50 -11.37 12.80 -5.26
C ASP A 50 -12.06 12.96 -3.90
N THR A 51 -13.12 13.78 -3.88
CA THR A 51 -13.93 14.04 -2.68
C THR A 51 -14.64 12.81 -2.14
N THR A 52 -15.03 11.87 -3.01
CA THR A 52 -15.69 10.63 -2.59
C THR A 52 -14.69 9.74 -1.86
N PHE A 53 -13.50 9.58 -2.43
CA PHE A 53 -12.42 8.82 -1.81
C PHE A 53 -12.00 9.44 -0.47
N ALA A 54 -11.88 10.76 -0.39
CA ALA A 54 -11.57 11.47 0.85
C ALA A 54 -12.60 11.18 1.97
N GLN A 55 -13.90 11.18 1.63
CA GLN A 55 -14.96 10.85 2.59
C GLN A 55 -14.89 9.40 3.06
N ILE A 56 -14.58 8.45 2.17
CA ILE A 56 -14.39 7.04 2.54
C ILE A 56 -13.18 6.91 3.46
N TRP A 57 -12.09 7.61 3.17
CA TRP A 57 -10.89 7.59 4.01
C TRP A 57 -11.19 8.01 5.44
N GLU A 58 -11.85 9.15 5.63
CA GLU A 58 -12.14 9.66 6.99
C GLU A 58 -13.03 8.69 7.76
N LYS A 59 -14.03 8.07 7.11
CA LYS A 59 -14.84 7.01 7.75
C LYS A 59 -13.99 5.83 8.22
N VAL A 60 -13.07 5.35 7.39
CA VAL A 60 -12.18 4.23 7.75
C VAL A 60 -11.23 4.62 8.91
N LYS A 61 -10.77 5.87 8.97
CA LYS A 61 -10.00 6.36 10.13
C LYS A 61 -10.84 6.33 11.40
N GLU A 62 -12.09 6.76 11.34
CA GLU A 62 -13.02 6.76 12.48
C GLU A 62 -13.33 5.34 12.96
N GLU A 63 -13.48 4.37 12.04
CA GLU A 63 -13.66 2.94 12.37
C GLU A 63 -12.42 2.31 13.02
N GLY A 64 -11.21 2.72 12.59
CA GLY A 64 -9.94 2.18 13.07
C GLY A 64 -9.46 2.73 14.42
N VAL A 65 -10.07 3.82 14.90
CA VAL A 65 -9.84 4.35 16.25
C VAL A 65 -10.96 3.83 17.14
N GLU A 66 -10.87 2.56 17.55
CA GLU A 66 -11.49 2.18 18.83
C GLU A 66 -10.80 3.00 19.92
N THR A 67 -11.38 4.16 20.26
CA THR A 67 -11.13 4.79 21.56
C THR A 67 -11.51 3.76 22.61
N LYS A 68 -10.53 2.97 23.07
CA LYS A 68 -10.62 2.21 24.30
C LYS A 68 -10.86 3.22 25.43
N ASN A 69 -12.14 3.46 25.73
CA ASN A 69 -12.56 3.97 27.02
C ASN A 69 -12.49 2.84 28.05
#